data_AF-A0A382PAQ3-F1
#
_entry.id   AF-A0A382PAQ3-F1
#
_cell.length_a   1.000
_cell.length_b   1.000
_cell.length_c   1.000
_cell.angle_alpha   90.00
_cell.angle_beta   90.00
_cell.angle_gamma   90.00
#
_symmetry.space_group_name_H-M   'P 1'
#
loop_
_entity.id
_entity.type
_entity.pdbx_description
1 polymer ?
#
loop_
_entity_poly.entity_id
_entity_poly.type
_entity_poly.pdbx_seq_one_letter_code
_entity_poly.pdbx_strand_id
1 'polypeptide(L)'
;MAWDSLIGDVNSYFVKYDITRDYAWNFDHAPESNQIDAAPVAGEWAYCGVPVDSPLGIAAGPLLNGNWMLYYSALGFDILTYKTVRSRERASYELPNLQPIAWDGGEVPTELSVASKMNGSWAVSFGMPSKSPSFWRDDVAATRSHLDKGKFLCVSVVATAQDGWLIDDIADDYAQCAKWAAGSGADGVEANFSCPNVSSVDGQLFLNPTDAGIVAAKMREAIPQTPLLLKVGHIENREIAHALLESVAASVDALVMVNGVSAKVRQPNGGVLFEGP
;
A
#
# COMPACT_ATOMS: atom_id res chain seq x y z
N MET A 1 18.32 0.81 26.25
CA MET A 1 17.41 1.96 26.37
C MET A 1 16.03 1.45 26.00
N ALA A 2 15.10 1.47 26.94
CA ALA A 2 13.75 0.94 26.74
C ALA A 2 13.00 1.83 25.74
N TRP A 3 12.45 1.22 24.69
CA TRP A 3 11.60 1.88 23.71
C TRP A 3 10.20 2.25 24.28
N ASP A 4 9.94 1.84 25.53
CA ASP A 4 8.64 1.98 26.19
C ASP A 4 8.28 3.41 26.60
N SER A 5 9.21 4.38 26.54
CA SER A 5 8.92 5.77 26.92
C SER A 5 8.50 6.69 25.76
N LEU A 6 8.33 6.15 24.54
CA LEU A 6 7.93 6.93 23.35
C LEU A 6 6.48 6.72 22.90
N ILE A 7 5.70 5.87 23.57
CA ILE A 7 4.32 5.51 23.18
C ILE A 7 3.29 6.06 24.17
N GLY A 8 3.53 7.27 24.68
CA GLY A 8 2.42 8.19 24.94
C GLY A 8 1.97 8.74 23.58
N ASP A 9 0.74 9.24 23.46
CA ASP A 9 0.34 10.06 22.32
C ASP A 9 1.25 11.29 22.29
N VAL A 10 2.41 11.15 21.64
CA VAL A 10 3.38 12.22 21.51
C VAL A 10 2.61 13.26 20.73
N ASN A 11 2.37 14.42 21.34
CA ASN A 11 1.89 15.62 20.67
C ASN A 11 2.89 15.95 19.56
N SER A 12 2.82 15.21 18.46
CA SER A 12 3.57 15.45 17.26
C SER A 12 2.84 16.58 16.57
N TYR A 13 3.56 17.66 16.27
CA TYR A 13 3.07 18.75 15.43
C TYR A 13 2.65 18.28 14.01
N PHE A 14 2.85 17.01 13.70
CA PHE A 14 2.45 16.37 12.47
C PHE A 14 0.97 15.97 12.48
N VAL A 15 0.26 16.43 11.47
CA VAL A 15 -1.11 16.01 11.17
C VAL A 15 -1.08 14.56 10.70
N LYS A 16 -2.08 13.79 11.15
CA LYS A 16 -2.27 12.36 10.86
C LYS A 16 -3.67 12.16 10.26
N TYR A 17 -3.91 10.97 9.73
CA TYR A 17 -5.26 10.55 9.34
C TYR A 17 -6.22 10.66 10.55
N ASP A 18 -7.32 11.38 10.39
CA ASP A 18 -8.36 11.52 11.43
C ASP A 18 -9.33 10.34 11.34
N ILE A 19 -9.20 9.42 12.30
CA ILE A 19 -10.02 8.20 12.39
C ILE A 19 -11.49 8.46 12.74
N THR A 20 -11.82 9.68 13.17
CA THR A 20 -13.20 10.10 13.46
C THR A 20 -13.90 10.65 12.22
N ARG A 21 -13.17 10.81 11.12
CA ARG A 21 -13.64 11.34 9.84
C ARG A 21 -13.58 10.25 8.78
N ASP A 22 -14.48 10.33 7.82
CA ASP A 22 -14.50 9.36 6.73
C ASP A 22 -13.32 9.54 5.77
N TYR A 23 -13.23 8.61 4.82
CA TYR A 23 -12.18 8.60 3.82
C TYR A 23 -12.18 9.84 2.92
N ALA A 24 -13.37 10.33 2.54
CA ALA A 24 -13.49 11.48 1.64
C ALA A 24 -13.02 12.76 2.34
N TRP A 25 -13.37 12.93 3.61
CA TRP A 25 -12.88 14.05 4.41
C TRP A 25 -11.35 14.02 4.51
N ASN A 26 -10.74 12.88 4.88
CA ASN A 26 -9.27 12.79 4.96
C ASN A 26 -8.59 12.99 3.60
N PHE A 27 -9.25 12.58 2.51
CA PHE A 27 -8.78 12.84 1.16
C PHE A 27 -8.72 14.34 0.85
N ASP A 28 -9.77 15.08 1.20
CA ASP A 28 -9.90 16.52 0.91
C ASP A 28 -9.15 17.41 1.92
N HIS A 29 -8.78 16.88 3.08
CA HIS A 29 -8.13 17.61 4.18
C HIS A 29 -6.69 17.12 4.40
N ALA A 30 -5.96 16.94 3.30
CA ALA A 30 -4.53 16.69 3.37
C ALA A 30 -3.80 17.86 4.07
N PRO A 31 -2.77 17.59 4.89
CA PRO A 31 -2.06 18.66 5.58
C PRO A 31 -1.27 19.54 4.61
N GLU A 32 -1.03 20.80 4.99
CA GLU A 32 -0.11 21.66 4.25
C GLU A 32 1.32 21.11 4.34
N SER A 33 2.02 21.09 3.21
CA SER A 33 3.41 20.67 3.12
C SER A 33 4.35 21.77 3.62
N ASN A 34 4.54 21.83 4.94
CA ASN A 34 5.59 22.67 5.53
C ASN A 34 6.87 21.86 5.61
N GLN A 35 7.88 22.25 4.83
CA GLN A 35 9.19 21.59 4.85
C GLN A 35 9.79 21.69 6.24
N ILE A 36 10.13 20.54 6.82
CA ILE A 36 10.93 20.49 8.03
C ILE A 36 12.41 20.37 7.65
N ASP A 37 13.27 20.94 8.47
CA ASP A 37 14.71 20.72 8.37
C ASP A 37 15.05 19.33 8.95
N ALA A 38 14.71 18.29 8.19
CA ALA A 38 15.04 16.92 8.54
C ALA A 38 16.56 16.72 8.36
N ALA A 39 17.23 16.21 9.39
CA ALA A 39 18.64 15.87 9.29
C ALA A 39 18.85 14.84 8.16
N PRO A 40 19.83 15.06 7.26
CA PRO A 40 20.07 14.14 6.15
C PRO A 40 20.52 12.77 6.67
N VAL A 41 20.07 11.71 6.00
CA VAL A 41 20.51 10.34 6.29
C VAL A 41 21.77 10.05 5.49
N ALA A 42 22.92 10.13 6.16
CA ALA A 42 24.23 9.92 5.52
C ALA A 42 24.33 8.56 4.80
N GLY A 43 24.81 8.56 3.56
CA GLY A 43 25.01 7.36 2.74
C GLY A 43 24.77 7.63 1.26
N GLU A 44 25.03 6.63 0.43
CA GLU A 44 24.56 6.57 -0.94
C GLU A 44 23.43 5.55 -0.98
N TRP A 45 22.24 5.99 -1.39
CA TRP A 45 21.04 5.16 -1.35
C TRP A 45 20.48 4.96 -2.75
N ALA A 46 19.91 3.78 -2.97
CA ALA A 46 19.17 3.47 -4.18
C ALA A 46 17.96 2.59 -3.84
N TYR A 47 16.86 2.81 -4.56
CA TYR A 47 15.65 2.01 -4.49
C TYR A 47 15.37 1.42 -5.87
N CYS A 48 15.36 0.08 -5.98
CA CYS A 48 15.29 -0.63 -7.25
C CYS A 48 16.32 -0.15 -8.29
N GLY A 49 17.54 0.21 -7.85
CA GLY A 49 18.60 0.72 -8.70
C GLY A 49 18.50 2.21 -9.07
N VAL A 50 17.45 2.90 -8.64
CA VAL A 50 17.27 4.35 -8.82
C VAL A 50 17.84 5.11 -7.62
N PRO A 51 18.76 6.07 -7.80
CA PRO A 51 19.29 6.87 -6.68
C PRO A 51 18.19 7.62 -5.92
N VAL A 52 18.28 7.65 -4.59
CA VAL A 52 17.38 8.38 -3.69
C VAL A 52 18.17 9.09 -2.58
N ASP A 53 17.61 10.16 -2.01
CA ASP A 53 18.32 10.96 -0.99
C ASP A 53 18.42 10.24 0.37
N SER A 54 17.49 9.33 0.68
CA SER A 54 17.52 8.50 1.88
C SER A 54 16.78 7.17 1.67
N PRO A 55 16.94 6.18 2.58
CA PRO A 55 16.20 4.93 2.52
C PRO A 55 14.83 5.04 3.23
N LEU A 56 14.42 6.22 3.66
CA LEU A 56 13.18 6.42 4.41
C LEU A 56 11.98 6.40 3.47
N GLY A 57 11.14 5.39 3.63
CA GLY A 57 9.95 5.19 2.82
C GLY A 57 8.64 5.25 3.60
N ILE A 58 7.58 5.70 2.92
CA ILE A 58 6.20 5.69 3.41
C ILE A 58 5.38 4.78 2.50
N ALA A 59 4.76 3.76 3.09
CA ALA A 59 4.05 2.72 2.35
C ALA A 59 2.69 3.20 1.80
N ALA A 60 2.18 2.49 0.79
CA ALA A 60 0.82 2.71 0.27
C ALA A 60 -0.22 2.58 1.39
N GLY A 61 -1.13 3.55 1.49
CA GLY A 61 -2.18 3.57 2.52
C GLY A 61 -2.55 5.00 2.93
N PRO A 62 -1.87 5.60 3.93
CA PRO A 62 -2.18 6.94 4.44
C PRO A 62 -1.96 8.06 3.41
N LEU A 63 -1.24 7.77 2.31
CA LEU A 63 -0.96 8.67 1.20
C LEU A 63 -2.12 8.69 0.19
N LEU A 64 -3.22 9.35 0.56
CA LEU A 64 -4.49 9.25 -0.16
C LEU A 64 -4.44 9.87 -1.56
N ASN A 65 -3.62 10.90 -1.74
CA ASN A 65 -3.43 11.66 -2.97
C ASN A 65 -2.10 12.42 -2.95
N GLY A 66 -1.84 13.21 -3.99
CA GLY A 66 -0.65 14.02 -4.16
C GLY A 66 -0.35 14.98 -3.03
N ASN A 67 -1.36 15.60 -2.43
CA ASN A 67 -1.14 16.51 -1.31
C ASN A 67 -0.56 15.77 -0.09
N TRP A 68 -1.05 14.57 0.21
CA TRP A 68 -0.44 13.72 1.24
C TRP A 68 1.00 13.33 0.85
N MET A 69 1.26 13.01 -0.41
CA MET A 69 2.61 12.68 -0.89
C MET A 69 3.59 13.83 -0.68
N LEU A 70 3.20 15.05 -1.02
CA LEU A 70 4.01 16.26 -0.83
C LEU A 70 4.23 16.57 0.65
N TYR A 71 3.20 16.37 1.47
CA TYR A 71 3.34 16.50 2.92
C TYR A 71 4.37 15.53 3.48
N TYR A 72 4.29 14.23 3.18
CA TYR A 72 5.29 13.27 3.67
C TYR A 72 6.68 13.48 3.04
N SER A 73 6.75 13.94 1.79
CA SER A 73 8.02 14.35 1.19
C SER A 73 8.69 15.48 1.99
N ALA A 74 7.90 16.48 2.39
CA ALA A 74 8.32 17.61 3.22
C ALA A 74 8.73 17.19 4.65
N LEU A 75 8.25 16.03 5.13
CA LEU A 75 8.69 15.40 6.39
C LEU A 75 10.01 14.62 6.26
N GLY A 76 10.64 14.60 5.08
CA GLY A 76 11.93 13.95 4.86
C GLY A 76 11.85 12.50 4.35
N PHE A 77 10.67 12.03 3.92
CA PHE A 77 10.58 10.75 3.23
C PHE A 77 10.99 10.90 1.76
N ASP A 78 11.79 9.95 1.27
CA ASP A 78 12.33 9.96 -0.09
C ASP A 78 11.76 8.86 -0.96
N ILE A 79 11.22 7.79 -0.37
CA ILE A 79 10.48 6.75 -1.09
C ILE A 79 9.00 6.90 -0.75
N LEU A 80 8.21 7.39 -1.70
CA LEU A 80 6.81 7.73 -1.49
C LEU A 80 5.94 6.78 -2.30
N THR A 81 5.15 5.92 -1.65
CA THR A 81 4.25 5.00 -2.35
C THR A 81 2.82 5.51 -2.34
N TYR A 82 2.39 6.07 -3.48
CA TYR A 82 1.01 6.47 -3.72
C TYR A 82 0.07 5.28 -3.49
N LYS A 83 -1.08 5.53 -2.85
CA LYS A 83 -2.04 4.49 -2.47
C LYS A 83 -2.42 3.56 -3.62
N THR A 84 -2.85 2.34 -3.31
CA THR A 84 -3.22 1.31 -4.31
C THR A 84 -4.40 1.68 -5.21
N VAL A 85 -4.17 2.11 -6.45
CA VAL A 85 -5.20 2.51 -7.43
C VAL A 85 -5.75 1.35 -8.26
N ARG A 86 -6.87 1.61 -8.93
CA ARG A 86 -7.65 0.65 -9.71
C ARG A 86 -7.98 1.20 -11.09
N SER A 87 -8.36 0.31 -12.00
CA SER A 87 -8.89 0.66 -13.32
C SER A 87 -10.32 1.21 -13.31
N ARG A 88 -11.01 1.15 -12.16
CA ARG A 88 -12.31 1.77 -11.92
C ARG A 88 -12.37 2.41 -10.54
N GLU A 89 -13.28 3.36 -10.40
CA GLU A 89 -13.56 3.95 -9.10
C GLU A 89 -14.15 2.91 -8.13
N ARG A 90 -13.73 2.99 -6.86
CA ARG A 90 -14.22 2.18 -5.76
C ARG A 90 -14.30 3.04 -4.51
N ALA A 91 -15.47 3.11 -3.90
CA ALA A 91 -15.66 3.84 -2.64
C ALA A 91 -14.98 3.11 -1.47
N SER A 92 -14.66 3.86 -0.42
CA SER A 92 -14.19 3.29 0.85
C SER A 92 -15.36 2.66 1.58
N TYR A 93 -15.09 1.65 2.41
CA TYR A 93 -16.06 1.23 3.42
C TYR A 93 -16.32 2.36 4.43
N GLU A 94 -17.51 2.32 5.02
CA GLU A 94 -17.99 3.26 6.03
C GLU A 94 -17.19 3.17 7.34
N LEU A 95 -17.40 4.14 8.23
CA LEU A 95 -16.75 4.16 9.52
C LEU A 95 -17.29 3.06 10.48
N PRO A 96 -16.44 2.54 11.38
CA PRO A 96 -14.99 2.77 11.40
C PRO A 96 -14.30 1.92 10.33
N ASN A 97 -13.29 2.48 9.67
CA ASN A 97 -12.46 1.77 8.67
C ASN A 97 -10.97 1.76 9.05
N LEU A 98 -10.64 2.35 10.20
CA LEU A 98 -9.34 2.31 10.86
C LEU A 98 -9.57 2.34 12.38
N GLN A 99 -9.08 1.33 13.10
CA GLN A 99 -9.41 1.11 14.50
C GLN A 99 -8.18 0.66 15.29
N PRO A 100 -7.82 1.31 16.42
CA PRO A 100 -6.79 0.77 17.30
C PRO A 100 -7.20 -0.60 17.82
N ILE A 101 -6.24 -1.51 17.93
CA ILE A 101 -6.46 -2.87 18.46
C ILE A 101 -5.47 -3.17 19.58
N ALA A 102 -5.89 -4.04 20.50
CA ALA A 102 -5.06 -4.52 21.59
C ALA A 102 -4.16 -5.67 21.10
N TRP A 103 -3.00 -5.33 20.54
CA TRP A 103 -2.00 -6.29 20.11
C TRP A 103 -0.58 -5.69 20.18
N ASP A 104 0.28 -6.31 20.99
CA ASP A 104 1.64 -5.81 21.30
C ASP A 104 2.73 -6.49 20.44
N GLY A 105 2.34 -7.16 19.35
CA GLY A 105 3.23 -7.84 18.41
C GLY A 105 3.30 -9.37 18.59
N GLY A 106 4.08 -10.03 17.72
CA GLY A 106 4.25 -11.49 17.70
C GLY A 106 3.46 -12.18 16.60
N GLU A 107 2.96 -13.39 16.87
CA GLU A 107 2.00 -14.07 16.01
C GLU A 107 0.63 -13.40 16.14
N VAL A 108 -0.03 -13.15 15.01
CA VAL A 108 -1.33 -12.47 14.99
C VAL A 108 -2.42 -13.47 15.35
N PRO A 109 -3.18 -13.25 16.45
CA PRO A 109 -4.30 -14.10 16.80
C PRO A 109 -5.39 -14.05 15.72
N THR A 110 -6.16 -15.13 15.59
CA THR A 110 -7.35 -15.17 14.72
C THR A 110 -8.39 -14.12 15.08
N GLU A 111 -8.48 -13.75 16.37
CA GLU A 111 -9.39 -12.73 16.86
C GLU A 111 -8.67 -11.69 17.72
N LEU A 112 -8.95 -10.42 17.44
CA LEU A 112 -8.40 -9.26 18.14
C LEU A 112 -9.53 -8.40 18.70
N SER A 113 -9.28 -7.78 19.85
CA SER A 113 -10.20 -6.82 20.44
C SER A 113 -9.80 -5.40 20.07
N VAL A 114 -10.79 -4.54 19.87
CA VAL A 114 -10.54 -3.10 19.73
C VAL A 114 -9.87 -2.52 20.98
N ALA A 115 -9.04 -1.51 20.77
CA ALA A 115 -8.50 -0.64 21.80
C ALA A 115 -9.09 0.77 21.66
N SER A 116 -9.17 1.50 22.76
CA SER A 116 -9.64 2.90 22.78
C SER A 116 -8.55 3.90 22.38
N LYS A 117 -7.28 3.49 22.41
CA LYS A 117 -6.12 4.31 22.04
C LYS A 117 -5.15 3.47 21.21
N MET A 118 -4.46 4.14 20.29
CA MET A 118 -3.38 3.53 19.52
C MET A 118 -2.17 3.25 20.41
N ASN A 119 -1.78 1.98 20.49
CA ASN A 119 -0.58 1.52 21.21
C ASN A 119 0.19 0.51 20.36
N GLY A 120 0.56 0.89 19.15
CA GLY A 120 1.42 0.10 18.25
C GLY A 120 0.72 -0.58 17.08
N SER A 121 -0.57 -0.91 17.19
CA SER A 121 -1.28 -1.71 16.18
C SER A 121 -2.64 -1.14 15.74
N TRP A 122 -2.90 -1.20 14.43
CA TRP A 122 -4.16 -0.80 13.80
C TRP A 122 -4.80 -1.98 13.07
N ALA A 123 -6.12 -2.07 13.14
CA ALA A 123 -6.91 -2.81 12.18
C ALA A 123 -7.45 -1.86 11.09
N VAL A 124 -7.38 -2.32 9.84
CA VAL A 124 -7.68 -1.51 8.65
C VAL A 124 -8.75 -2.21 7.82
N SER A 125 -9.78 -1.46 7.43
CA SER A 125 -10.90 -1.94 6.61
C SER A 125 -11.38 -0.86 5.63
N PHE A 126 -10.47 -0.27 4.85
CA PHE A 126 -10.85 0.72 3.84
C PHE A 126 -11.45 0.09 2.56
N GLY A 127 -11.12 -1.18 2.28
CA GLY A 127 -11.56 -1.84 1.03
C GLY A 127 -10.77 -1.42 -0.22
N MET A 128 -9.58 -0.85 -0.06
CA MET A 128 -8.74 -0.30 -1.15
C MET A 128 -9.55 0.63 -2.09
N PRO A 129 -10.09 1.74 -1.55
CA PRO A 129 -10.86 2.70 -2.32
C PRO A 129 -9.97 3.33 -3.38
N SER A 130 -10.50 3.66 -4.55
CA SER A 130 -9.77 4.34 -5.62
C SER A 130 -10.67 5.38 -6.26
N LYS A 131 -10.17 6.59 -6.49
CA LYS A 131 -10.81 7.54 -7.40
C LYS A 131 -10.76 7.02 -8.84
N SER A 132 -11.48 7.68 -9.74
CA SER A 132 -11.48 7.34 -11.17
C SER A 132 -10.07 7.36 -11.77
N PRO A 133 -9.80 6.53 -12.81
CA PRO A 133 -8.53 6.54 -13.52
C PRO A 133 -8.07 7.89 -14.02
N SER A 134 -8.98 8.70 -14.57
CA SER A 134 -8.63 10.05 -15.01
C SER A 134 -8.09 10.89 -13.85
N PHE A 135 -8.79 10.89 -12.72
CA PHE A 135 -8.39 11.67 -11.55
C PHE A 135 -7.01 11.26 -11.04
N TRP A 136 -6.80 9.98 -10.72
CA TRP A 136 -5.55 9.59 -10.04
C TRP A 136 -4.34 9.69 -10.96
N ARG A 137 -4.52 9.54 -12.27
CA ARG A 137 -3.44 9.73 -13.26
C ARG A 137 -3.00 11.19 -13.31
N ASP A 138 -3.94 12.11 -13.37
CA ASP A 138 -3.66 13.55 -13.36
C ASP A 138 -3.01 13.97 -12.03
N ASP A 139 -3.48 13.42 -10.90
CA ASP A 139 -2.93 13.69 -9.58
C ASP A 139 -1.51 13.14 -9.41
N VAL A 140 -1.22 11.92 -9.89
CA VAL A 140 0.15 11.35 -9.91
C VAL A 140 1.08 12.22 -10.76
N ALA A 141 0.65 12.65 -11.94
CA ALA A 141 1.46 13.49 -12.83
C ALA A 141 1.76 14.86 -12.18
N ALA A 142 0.73 15.48 -11.58
CA ALA A 142 0.89 16.71 -10.81
C ALA A 142 1.87 16.50 -9.65
N THR A 143 1.70 15.43 -8.87
CA THR A 143 2.59 15.09 -7.74
C THR A 143 4.04 14.96 -8.19
N ARG A 144 4.31 14.18 -9.24
CA ARG A 144 5.67 13.99 -9.75
C ARG A 144 6.34 15.31 -10.15
N SER A 145 5.59 16.23 -10.75
CA SER A 145 6.11 17.53 -11.18
C SER A 145 6.54 18.45 -10.01
N HIS A 146 6.00 18.21 -8.80
CA HIS A 146 6.30 19.00 -7.61
C HIS A 146 7.35 18.34 -6.69
N LEU A 147 7.63 17.05 -6.88
CA LEU A 147 8.62 16.32 -6.09
C LEU A 147 10.04 16.56 -6.63
N ASP A 148 10.99 16.74 -5.71
CA ASP A 148 12.41 16.86 -6.03
C ASP A 148 12.98 15.60 -6.71
N LYS A 149 14.09 15.76 -7.44
CA LYS A 149 14.72 14.68 -8.22
C LYS A 149 15.19 13.50 -7.37
N GLY A 150 15.56 13.72 -6.11
CA GLY A 150 16.00 12.67 -5.18
C GLY A 150 14.86 11.84 -4.58
N LYS A 151 13.59 12.16 -4.92
CA LYS A 151 12.40 11.44 -4.44
C LYS A 151 12.00 10.36 -5.44
N PHE A 152 11.68 9.17 -4.94
CA PHE A 152 11.10 8.06 -5.70
C PHE A 152 9.58 8.00 -5.51
N LEU A 153 8.83 8.23 -6.58
CA LEU A 153 7.36 8.11 -6.59
C LEU A 153 6.95 6.71 -7.08
N CYS A 154 6.60 5.85 -6.14
CA CYS A 154 6.00 4.55 -6.44
C CYS A 154 4.48 4.67 -6.52
N VAL A 155 3.83 4.02 -7.48
CA VAL A 155 2.36 3.92 -7.53
C VAL A 155 1.93 2.47 -7.34
N SER A 156 1.17 2.23 -6.28
CA SER A 156 0.60 0.91 -6.01
C SER A 156 -0.64 0.68 -6.88
N VAL A 157 -0.79 -0.51 -7.48
CA VAL A 157 -1.92 -0.88 -8.36
C VAL A 157 -2.52 -2.22 -7.96
N VAL A 158 -3.82 -2.38 -8.20
CA VAL A 158 -4.55 -3.65 -8.01
C VAL A 158 -5.60 -3.81 -9.10
N ALA A 159 -5.79 -5.03 -9.59
CA ALA A 159 -6.86 -5.31 -10.56
C ALA A 159 -8.26 -5.06 -9.96
N THR A 160 -9.20 -4.71 -10.82
CA THR A 160 -10.63 -4.58 -10.50
C THR A 160 -11.41 -5.74 -11.10
N ALA A 161 -11.21 -6.93 -10.53
CA ALA A 161 -11.88 -8.16 -10.94
C ALA A 161 -13.38 -7.97 -11.20
N GLN A 162 -13.89 -8.59 -12.25
CA GLN A 162 -15.31 -8.65 -12.57
C GLN A 162 -15.77 -10.11 -12.59
N ASP A 163 -17.07 -10.32 -12.47
CA ASP A 163 -17.66 -11.66 -12.53
C ASP A 163 -17.32 -12.35 -13.86
N GLY A 164 -16.80 -13.57 -13.75
CA GLY A 164 -16.42 -14.39 -14.90
C GLY A 164 -15.04 -14.09 -15.51
N TRP A 165 -14.27 -13.15 -14.94
CA TRP A 165 -12.88 -12.93 -15.37
C TRP A 165 -12.01 -14.14 -15.09
N LEU A 166 -11.14 -14.44 -16.05
CA LEU A 166 -10.06 -15.41 -15.91
C LEU A 166 -8.77 -14.70 -15.47
N ILE A 167 -7.72 -15.48 -15.20
CA ILE A 167 -6.43 -14.93 -14.78
C ILE A 167 -5.83 -13.97 -15.83
N ASP A 168 -6.05 -14.22 -17.12
CA ASP A 168 -5.58 -13.34 -18.19
C ASP A 168 -6.28 -11.98 -18.18
N ASP A 169 -7.58 -11.93 -17.89
CA ASP A 169 -8.33 -10.66 -17.76
C ASP A 169 -7.82 -9.85 -16.56
N ILE A 170 -7.52 -10.54 -15.45
CA ILE A 170 -6.93 -9.94 -14.26
C ILE A 170 -5.53 -9.39 -14.57
N ALA A 171 -4.72 -10.17 -15.28
CA ALA A 171 -3.37 -9.77 -15.70
C ALA A 171 -3.41 -8.56 -16.65
N ASP A 172 -4.36 -8.52 -17.58
CA ASP A 172 -4.59 -7.39 -18.48
C ASP A 172 -4.97 -6.11 -17.73
N ASP A 173 -5.83 -6.21 -16.72
CA ASP A 173 -6.23 -5.06 -15.90
C ASP A 173 -5.09 -4.52 -15.03
N TYR A 174 -4.29 -5.41 -14.42
CA TYR A 174 -3.05 -5.05 -13.73
C TYR A 174 -2.07 -4.33 -14.66
N ALA A 175 -1.81 -4.91 -15.83
CA ALA A 175 -0.92 -4.36 -16.84
C ALA A 175 -1.40 -2.99 -17.34
N GLN A 176 -2.71 -2.81 -17.50
CA GLN A 176 -3.29 -1.53 -17.89
C GLN A 176 -3.11 -0.45 -16.80
N CYS A 177 -3.32 -0.81 -15.54
CA CYS A 177 -3.05 0.11 -14.42
C CYS A 177 -1.57 0.46 -14.33
N ALA A 178 -0.67 -0.51 -14.51
CA ALA A 178 0.78 -0.28 -14.53
C ALA A 178 1.21 0.68 -15.65
N LYS A 179 0.68 0.50 -16.86
CA LYS A 179 0.91 1.43 -17.99
C LYS A 179 0.45 2.84 -17.65
N TRP A 180 -0.73 2.98 -17.07
CA TRP A 180 -1.24 4.29 -16.67
C TRP A 180 -0.40 4.92 -15.56
N ALA A 181 0.04 4.15 -14.57
CA ALA A 181 0.92 4.65 -13.51
C ALA A 181 2.27 5.13 -14.06
N ALA A 182 2.98 4.28 -14.82
CA ALA A 182 4.25 4.64 -15.44
C ALA A 182 4.10 5.84 -16.39
N GLY A 183 3.06 5.85 -17.22
CA GLY A 183 2.75 6.95 -18.13
C GLY A 183 2.34 8.25 -17.44
N SER A 184 1.99 8.20 -16.15
CA SER A 184 1.69 9.39 -15.33
C SER A 184 2.90 9.89 -14.54
N GLY A 185 4.08 9.30 -14.72
CA GLY A 185 5.32 9.75 -14.08
C GLY A 185 5.70 8.98 -12.82
N ALA A 186 5.16 7.78 -12.59
CA ALA A 186 5.67 6.91 -11.54
C ALA A 186 7.11 6.46 -11.86
N ASP A 187 8.00 6.59 -10.87
CA ASP A 187 9.38 6.07 -10.93
C ASP A 187 9.40 4.54 -10.72
N GLY A 188 8.35 3.99 -10.12
CA GLY A 188 8.13 2.54 -9.98
C GLY A 188 6.65 2.21 -9.80
N VAL A 189 6.30 0.96 -10.06
CA VAL A 189 4.94 0.43 -9.88
C VAL A 189 4.98 -0.72 -8.89
N GLU A 190 4.16 -0.64 -7.85
CA GLU A 190 3.95 -1.71 -6.88
C GLU A 190 2.68 -2.49 -7.22
N ALA A 191 2.80 -3.76 -7.58
CA ALA A 191 1.68 -4.66 -7.79
C ALA A 191 1.20 -5.23 -6.45
N ASN A 192 -0.01 -4.86 -6.02
CA ASN A 192 -0.57 -5.31 -4.75
C ASN A 192 -1.30 -6.65 -4.90
N PHE A 193 -0.60 -7.76 -4.65
CA PHE A 193 -1.15 -9.11 -4.79
C PHE A 193 -1.90 -9.61 -3.54
N SER A 194 -2.06 -8.80 -2.51
CA SER A 194 -2.74 -9.21 -1.27
C SER A 194 -4.26 -9.07 -1.32
N CYS A 195 -4.83 -8.68 -2.47
CA CYS A 195 -6.28 -8.66 -2.66
C CYS A 195 -6.78 -10.10 -2.95
N PRO A 196 -7.93 -10.53 -2.40
CA PRO A 196 -8.52 -11.80 -2.80
C PRO A 196 -8.90 -11.76 -4.29
N ASN A 197 -8.49 -12.76 -5.06
CA ASN A 197 -8.78 -12.89 -6.49
C ASN A 197 -9.66 -14.12 -6.78
N VAL A 198 -10.83 -13.83 -7.35
CA VAL A 198 -11.66 -14.46 -8.41
C VAL A 198 -11.80 -15.98 -8.62
N SER A 199 -10.99 -16.88 -8.05
CA SER A 199 -11.15 -18.33 -8.29
C SER A 199 -11.44 -19.17 -7.06
N SER A 200 -11.16 -18.63 -5.87
CA SER A 200 -11.57 -19.22 -4.60
C SER A 200 -12.08 -18.12 -3.68
N VAL A 201 -13.04 -18.48 -2.83
CA VAL A 201 -13.69 -17.56 -1.89
C VAL A 201 -12.68 -16.87 -0.95
N ASP A 202 -11.44 -17.37 -0.84
CA ASP A 202 -10.44 -16.93 0.15
C ASP A 202 -8.98 -16.72 -0.39
N GLY A 203 -8.72 -16.69 -1.70
CA GLY A 203 -7.34 -16.72 -2.23
C GLY A 203 -6.70 -15.35 -2.53
N GLN A 204 -5.70 -14.92 -1.75
CA GLN A 204 -4.82 -13.79 -2.12
C GLN A 204 -3.88 -14.21 -3.26
N LEU A 205 -3.68 -13.36 -4.28
CA LEU A 205 -2.96 -13.73 -5.52
C LEU A 205 -1.54 -14.26 -5.26
N PHE A 206 -0.83 -13.74 -4.26
CA PHE A 206 0.53 -14.22 -3.92
C PHE A 206 0.57 -15.65 -3.36
N LEU A 207 -0.57 -16.23 -2.96
CA LEU A 207 -0.66 -17.63 -2.52
C LEU A 207 -0.86 -18.60 -3.70
N ASN A 208 -1.04 -18.09 -4.92
CA ASN A 208 -1.06 -18.88 -6.15
C ASN A 208 0.13 -18.50 -7.03
N PRO A 209 1.28 -19.20 -6.91
CA PRO A 209 2.49 -18.90 -7.67
C PRO A 209 2.30 -18.83 -9.19
N THR A 210 1.50 -19.74 -9.76
CA THR A 210 1.23 -19.77 -11.21
C THR A 210 0.52 -18.50 -11.66
N ASP A 211 -0.59 -18.15 -11.01
CA ASP A 211 -1.37 -16.96 -11.35
C ASP A 211 -0.56 -15.68 -11.09
N ALA A 212 0.20 -15.64 -9.99
CA ALA A 212 1.11 -14.54 -9.69
C ALA A 212 2.18 -14.35 -10.78
N GLY A 213 2.76 -15.44 -11.28
CA GLY A 213 3.72 -15.43 -12.38
C GLY A 213 3.13 -14.88 -13.68
N ILE A 214 1.91 -15.30 -14.04
CA ILE A 214 1.18 -14.81 -15.22
C ILE A 214 0.98 -13.30 -15.12
N VAL A 215 0.45 -12.82 -14.00
CA VAL A 215 0.20 -11.38 -13.79
C VAL A 215 1.52 -10.59 -13.80
N ALA A 216 2.55 -11.06 -13.10
CA ALA A 216 3.84 -10.38 -13.05
C ALA A 216 4.50 -10.29 -14.44
N ALA A 217 4.48 -11.37 -15.22
CA ALA A 217 5.00 -11.38 -16.59
C ALA A 217 4.25 -10.39 -17.49
N LYS A 218 2.91 -10.38 -17.41
CA LYS A 218 2.08 -9.45 -18.19
C LYS A 218 2.34 -7.99 -17.83
N MET A 219 2.52 -7.69 -16.55
CA MET A 219 2.90 -6.35 -16.09
C MET A 219 4.31 -5.98 -16.58
N ARG A 220 5.29 -6.89 -16.52
CA ARG A 220 6.64 -6.63 -17.02
C ARG A 220 6.64 -6.30 -18.52
N GLU A 221 5.92 -7.06 -19.34
CA GLU A 221 5.75 -6.77 -20.78
C GLU A 221 5.16 -5.38 -21.02
N ALA A 222 4.24 -4.97 -20.16
CA ALA A 222 3.56 -3.69 -20.23
C ALA A 222 4.43 -2.49 -19.84
N ILE A 223 5.37 -2.67 -18.91
CA ILE A 223 6.29 -1.63 -18.41
C ILE A 223 7.75 -2.14 -18.34
N PRO A 224 8.40 -2.40 -19.48
CA PRO A 224 9.68 -3.12 -19.53
C PRO A 224 10.86 -2.36 -18.91
N GLN A 225 10.76 -1.04 -18.75
CA GLN A 225 11.83 -0.19 -18.22
C GLN A 225 11.50 0.45 -16.86
N THR A 226 10.27 0.27 -16.36
CA THR A 226 9.87 0.82 -15.07
C THR A 226 10.10 -0.24 -14.00
N PRO A 227 10.72 0.11 -12.85
CA PRO A 227 10.76 -0.75 -11.68
C PRO A 227 9.39 -1.33 -11.35
N LEU A 228 9.30 -2.66 -11.31
CA LEU A 228 8.10 -3.41 -10.94
C LEU A 228 8.35 -4.12 -9.62
N LEU A 229 7.63 -3.70 -8.60
CA LEU A 229 7.67 -4.28 -7.27
C LEU A 229 6.44 -5.15 -7.04
N LEU A 230 6.60 -6.21 -6.26
CA LEU A 230 5.50 -7.09 -5.90
C LEU A 230 5.25 -7.05 -4.40
N LYS A 231 4.07 -6.57 -4.00
CA LYS A 231 3.66 -6.52 -2.60
C LYS A 231 2.89 -7.78 -2.20
N VAL A 232 3.39 -8.45 -1.17
CA VAL A 232 2.84 -9.73 -0.69
C VAL A 232 2.59 -9.72 0.81
N GLY A 233 1.66 -10.57 1.25
CA GLY A 233 1.36 -10.78 2.66
C GLY A 233 2.27 -11.82 3.31
N HIS A 234 1.88 -12.25 4.51
CA HIS A 234 2.58 -13.31 5.23
C HIS A 234 2.34 -14.66 4.53
N ILE A 235 3.41 -15.42 4.30
CA ILE A 235 3.34 -16.76 3.69
C ILE A 235 3.92 -17.76 4.69
N GLU A 236 3.06 -18.56 5.32
CA GLU A 236 3.48 -19.56 6.30
C GLU A 236 4.15 -20.78 5.64
N ASN A 237 3.64 -21.19 4.49
CA ASN A 237 4.13 -22.36 3.79
C ASN A 237 5.38 -22.02 2.97
N ARG A 238 6.52 -22.62 3.34
CA ARG A 238 7.82 -22.38 2.71
C ARG A 238 7.85 -22.79 1.24
N GLU A 239 7.18 -23.87 0.88
CA GLU A 239 7.12 -24.37 -0.49
C GLU A 239 6.35 -23.41 -1.41
N ILE A 240 5.22 -22.86 -0.94
CA ILE A 240 4.47 -21.80 -1.64
C ILE A 240 5.31 -20.54 -1.78
N ALA A 241 6.00 -20.12 -0.72
CA ALA A 241 6.90 -18.96 -0.77
C ALA A 241 8.00 -19.16 -1.82
N HIS A 242 8.64 -20.33 -1.85
CA HIS A 242 9.67 -20.64 -2.84
C HIS A 242 9.12 -20.64 -4.26
N ALA A 243 7.99 -21.32 -4.49
CA ALA A 243 7.36 -21.38 -5.81
C ALA A 243 6.92 -19.99 -6.30
N LEU A 244 6.44 -19.11 -5.40
CA LEU A 244 6.11 -17.73 -5.74
C LEU A 244 7.35 -16.99 -6.24
N LEU A 245 8.46 -17.06 -5.50
CA LEU A 245 9.72 -16.42 -5.88
C LEU A 245 10.19 -16.90 -7.26
N GLU A 246 10.21 -18.22 -7.49
CA GLU A 246 10.58 -18.79 -8.78
C GLU A 246 9.68 -18.28 -9.92
N SER A 247 8.37 -18.17 -9.67
CA SER A 247 7.39 -17.76 -10.67
C SER A 247 7.48 -16.28 -11.07
N VAL A 248 7.96 -15.41 -10.17
CA VAL A 248 8.00 -13.95 -10.41
C VAL A 248 9.40 -13.39 -10.64
N ALA A 249 10.46 -14.15 -10.34
CA ALA A 249 11.86 -13.68 -10.35
C ALA A 249 12.31 -13.05 -11.67
N ALA A 250 11.80 -13.52 -12.81
CA ALA A 250 12.16 -12.96 -14.11
C ALA A 250 11.43 -11.63 -14.44
N SER A 251 10.38 -11.31 -13.68
CA SER A 251 9.45 -10.23 -13.99
C SER A 251 9.55 -9.06 -13.03
N VAL A 252 9.90 -9.28 -11.77
CA VAL A 252 9.88 -8.24 -10.71
C VAL A 252 11.28 -7.86 -10.26
N ASP A 253 11.47 -6.59 -9.89
CA ASP A 253 12.75 -6.05 -9.43
C ASP A 253 12.91 -6.12 -7.91
N ALA A 254 11.79 -6.13 -7.18
CA ALA A 254 11.79 -6.17 -5.71
C ALA A 254 10.48 -6.73 -5.16
N LEU A 255 10.54 -7.15 -3.89
CA LEU A 255 9.38 -7.52 -3.09
C LEU A 255 9.13 -6.47 -2.01
N VAL A 256 7.87 -6.13 -1.78
CA VAL A 256 7.43 -5.29 -0.67
C VAL A 256 6.71 -6.17 0.34
N MET A 257 7.33 -6.35 1.51
CA MET A 257 6.87 -7.28 2.54
C MET A 257 6.91 -6.62 3.93
N VAL A 258 5.98 -6.89 4.84
CA VAL A 258 4.78 -7.73 4.71
C VAL A 258 3.56 -6.80 4.63
N ASN A 259 2.57 -7.08 3.76
CA ASN A 259 1.28 -6.41 3.86
C ASN A 259 0.59 -6.76 5.20
N GLY A 260 -0.49 -6.06 5.55
CA GLY A 260 -1.27 -6.33 6.76
C GLY A 260 -1.68 -7.80 6.88
N VAL A 261 -1.70 -8.29 8.11
CA VAL A 261 -2.11 -9.66 8.44
C VAL A 261 -3.61 -9.67 8.75
N SER A 262 -4.31 -10.67 8.22
CA SER A 262 -5.75 -10.84 8.44
C SER A 262 -6.06 -11.29 9.86
N ALA A 263 -7.04 -10.64 10.48
CA ALA A 263 -7.62 -11.06 11.75
C ALA A 263 -9.06 -10.58 11.84
N LYS A 264 -9.90 -11.32 12.58
CA LYS A 264 -11.25 -10.89 12.92
C LYS A 264 -11.17 -9.91 14.09
N VAL A 265 -11.81 -8.76 13.98
CA VAL A 265 -11.78 -7.72 15.02
C VAL A 265 -13.14 -7.64 15.70
N ARG A 266 -13.14 -7.71 17.03
CA ARG A 266 -14.35 -7.70 17.87
C ARG A 266 -14.46 -6.42 18.70
N GLN A 267 -15.69 -5.97 18.82
CA GLN A 267 -16.09 -4.94 19.78
C GLN A 267 -16.10 -5.50 21.22
N PRO A 268 -16.10 -4.64 22.25
CA PRO A 268 -16.14 -5.09 23.65
C PRO A 268 -17.42 -5.88 24.01
N ASN A 269 -18.51 -5.66 23.28
CA ASN A 269 -19.77 -6.39 23.44
C ASN A 269 -19.77 -7.78 22.73
N GLY A 270 -18.65 -8.18 22.11
CA GLY A 270 -18.51 -9.43 21.37
C GLY A 270 -18.96 -9.37 19.90
N GLY A 271 -19.61 -8.27 19.48
CA GLY A 271 -20.00 -8.02 18.10
C GLY A 271 -18.79 -7.93 17.17
N VAL A 272 -18.95 -8.41 15.93
CA VAL A 272 -17.88 -8.32 14.93
C VAL A 272 -17.81 -6.89 14.42
N LEU A 273 -16.61 -6.32 14.42
CA LEU A 273 -16.34 -5.04 13.79
C LEU A 273 -15.80 -5.24 12.38
N PHE A 274 -14.74 -6.04 12.24
CA PHE A 274 -14.17 -6.44 10.96
C PHE A 274 -14.13 -7.96 10.89
N GLU A 275 -14.67 -8.53 9.82
CA GLU A 275 -14.69 -9.98 9.63
C GLU A 275 -13.30 -10.55 9.31
N GLY A 276 -12.40 -9.72 8.74
CA GLY A 276 -11.20 -10.17 8.06
C GLY A 276 -11.55 -10.75 6.68
N PRO A 277 -10.61 -10.76 5.70
CA PRO A 277 -10.74 -11.59 4.52
C PRO A 277 -10.45 -13.06 4.85
#